data_AF-A0A3R9LCS5-F1
#
_entry.id   AF-A0A3R9LCS5-F1
#
_cell.length_a   1.000
_cell.length_b   1.000
_cell.length_c   1.000
_cell.angle_alpha   90.00
_cell.angle_beta   90.00
_cell.angle_gamma   90.00
#
_symmetry.space_group_name_H-M   'P 1'
#
loop_
_entity.id
_entity.type
_entity.pdbx_description
1 polymer ?
#
loop_
_entity_poly.entity_id
_entity_poly.type
_entity_poly.pdbx_seq_one_letter_code
_entity_poly.pdbx_strand_id
1 'polypeptide(L)'
;MDLEEAELSERIDFTLLVPLVVYKTNDQKFRKWLIESGGKPYNFGELPTTYKSLTNVKSYISDYCLKIEFKKNGVQEVISFELSEEERKFMSSVSTFSFVVESRTHTTVGRVKFSTSDDDQPIFPMSKISITDNKFEQKISSIVNNINRLKQVIPGNFNNYLDIIGSSDYEVYQSTTSGESLPSKSNLKLGKLCYSCNKPEITREHCSPKWMSDNYHVKPLIGNIFCRDCNQWFGQFFEKDALNILTINNRITELQRLFISKWCIKTAITMSIASGVAVNPVWLPQLRNERFPEGFEVYFNPNIKLNEPGFNYGVSRFNKQLSRENLFLFTLACKDFSLVVINKNGKMIPSIPFYKLYPEFANGSGNNVNDFADLHQILHEILADEKTKEFQLPIRIHKNN
;
A
#
# COMPACT_ATOMS: atom_id res chain seq x y z
N MET A 1 8.91 21.73 10.72
CA MET A 1 8.04 21.78 9.53
C MET A 1 7.34 20.44 9.48
N ASP A 2 6.26 20.37 10.25
CA ASP A 2 5.37 19.23 10.32
C ASP A 2 4.89 18.88 8.92
N LEU A 3 4.83 17.58 8.64
CA LEU A 3 4.22 17.06 7.41
C LEU A 3 2.69 17.32 7.37
N GLU A 4 2.15 18.03 8.36
CA GLU A 4 0.72 18.39 8.48
C GLU A 4 0.26 19.47 7.49
N GLU A 5 1.16 20.15 6.76
CA GLU A 5 0.78 21.10 5.70
C GLU A 5 1.32 20.72 4.30
N ALA A 6 1.70 19.46 4.09
CA ALA A 6 1.62 18.93 2.74
C ALA A 6 0.13 18.69 2.48
N GLU A 7 -0.52 19.52 1.66
CA GLU A 7 -1.90 19.29 1.26
C GLU A 7 -2.07 17.81 0.91
N LEU A 8 -2.82 17.05 1.72
CA LEU A 8 -3.10 15.62 1.53
C LEU A 8 -3.71 15.31 0.14
N SER A 9 -4.09 16.37 -0.58
CA SER A 9 -4.51 16.42 -1.97
C SER A 9 -3.38 16.03 -2.97
N GLU A 10 -2.10 16.12 -2.56
CA GLU A 10 -0.91 15.87 -3.38
C GLU A 10 0.00 14.79 -2.79
N ARG A 11 -0.22 13.52 -3.17
CA ARG A 11 0.76 12.44 -2.90
C ARG A 11 2.05 12.70 -3.68
N ILE A 12 3.23 12.58 -3.09
CA ILE A 12 4.50 12.75 -3.82
C ILE A 12 5.38 11.55 -3.53
N ASP A 13 5.92 10.91 -4.58
CA ASP A 13 6.92 9.86 -4.40
C ASP A 13 8.22 10.45 -3.83
N PHE A 14 8.75 9.79 -2.81
CA PHE A 14 10.07 10.05 -2.28
C PHE A 14 10.83 8.74 -2.12
N THR A 15 12.17 8.83 -2.18
CA THR A 15 13.08 7.72 -1.92
C THR A 15 13.69 7.90 -0.54
N LEU A 16 13.52 6.89 0.31
CA LEU A 16 14.19 6.77 1.60
C LEU A 16 15.50 6.01 1.42
N LEU A 17 16.58 6.54 1.99
CA LEU A 17 17.88 5.89 2.01
C LEU A 17 18.04 5.18 3.35
N VAL A 18 17.94 3.85 3.34
CA VAL A 18 18.10 3.03 4.55
C VAL A 18 19.54 2.53 4.60
N PRO A 19 20.39 3.03 5.53
CA PRO A 19 21.76 2.57 5.68
C PRO A 19 21.78 1.14 6.23
N LEU A 20 22.51 0.25 5.56
CA LEU A 20 22.62 -1.17 5.90
C LEU A 20 24.08 -1.57 6.10
N VAL A 21 24.36 -2.35 7.15
CA VAL A 21 25.66 -2.99 7.37
C VAL A 21 25.44 -4.50 7.43
N VAL A 22 26.00 -5.23 6.46
CA VAL A 22 25.73 -6.66 6.28
C VAL A 22 26.91 -7.48 6.77
N TYR A 23 26.67 -8.29 7.81
CA TYR A 23 27.58 -9.29 8.33
C TYR A 23 27.19 -10.68 7.84
N LYS A 24 27.91 -11.18 6.83
CA LYS A 24 27.73 -12.53 6.32
C LYS A 24 28.47 -13.54 7.20
N THR A 25 27.73 -14.38 7.90
CA THR A 25 28.31 -15.40 8.78
C THR A 25 27.42 -16.64 8.87
N ASN A 26 28.05 -17.80 9.05
CA ASN A 26 27.33 -19.03 9.41
C ASN A 26 27.30 -19.25 10.94
N ASP A 27 27.94 -18.37 11.72
CA ASP A 27 27.93 -18.45 13.17
C ASP A 27 26.55 -18.07 13.72
N GLN A 28 25.88 -19.06 14.32
CA GLN A 28 24.57 -18.86 14.92
C GLN A 28 24.60 -17.98 16.18
N LYS A 29 25.78 -17.80 16.82
CA LYS A 29 25.95 -16.96 18.01
C LYS A 29 25.47 -15.53 17.76
N PHE A 30 25.99 -14.89 16.71
CA PHE A 30 25.66 -13.49 16.40
C PHE A 30 24.21 -13.31 15.98
N ARG A 31 23.65 -14.28 15.24
CA ARG A 31 22.22 -14.28 14.93
C ARG A 31 21.37 -14.35 16.19
N LYS A 32 21.70 -15.27 17.11
CA LYS A 32 20.99 -15.44 18.38
C LYS A 32 21.05 -14.16 19.21
N TRP A 33 22.23 -13.55 19.31
CA TRP A 33 22.42 -12.29 20.02
C TRP A 33 21.62 -11.15 19.42
N LEU A 34 21.59 -11.06 18.09
CA LEU A 34 20.79 -10.05 17.39
C LEU A 34 19.29 -10.22 17.69
N ILE A 35 18.76 -11.44 17.63
CA ILE A 35 17.35 -11.75 17.96
C ILE A 35 17.04 -11.38 19.41
N GLU A 36 17.88 -11.80 20.36
CA GLU A 36 17.69 -11.51 21.79
C GLU A 36 17.77 -10.02 22.11
N SER A 37 18.50 -9.25 21.30
CA SER A 37 18.59 -7.79 21.40
C SER A 37 17.42 -7.06 20.73
N GLY A 38 16.46 -7.79 20.13
CA GLY A 38 15.26 -7.23 19.50
C GLY A 38 15.22 -7.32 17.97
N GLY A 39 16.24 -7.91 17.34
CA GLY A 39 16.29 -8.11 15.89
C GLY A 39 15.19 -9.03 15.39
N LYS A 40 14.80 -8.84 14.12
CA LYS A 40 13.69 -9.56 13.47
C LYS A 40 14.15 -10.30 12.22
N PRO A 41 13.56 -11.46 11.89
CA PRO A 41 13.73 -12.05 10.57
C PRO A 41 13.30 -11.08 9.48
N TYR A 42 14.09 -10.96 8.42
CA TYR A 42 13.74 -10.15 7.27
C TYR A 42 12.76 -10.89 6.36
N ASN A 43 11.68 -10.20 5.97
CA ASN A 43 10.79 -10.67 4.93
C ASN A 43 11.01 -9.81 3.68
N PHE A 44 11.16 -10.46 2.53
CA PHE A 44 11.38 -9.76 1.27
C PHE A 44 10.22 -8.79 0.96
N GLY A 45 10.56 -7.57 0.54
CA GLY A 45 9.59 -6.51 0.23
C GLY A 45 9.30 -5.55 1.39
N GLU A 46 9.83 -5.81 2.59
CA GLU A 46 9.66 -4.94 3.76
C GLU A 46 10.84 -4.00 3.94
N LEU A 47 10.62 -2.91 4.70
CA LEU A 47 11.72 -2.02 5.06
C LEU A 47 12.72 -2.82 5.91
N PRO A 48 14.01 -2.90 5.54
CA PRO A 48 14.98 -3.73 6.24
C PRO A 48 15.46 -3.01 7.51
N THR A 49 14.56 -2.74 8.46
CA THR A 49 14.87 -2.06 9.71
C THR A 49 13.80 -2.30 10.77
N THR A 50 14.15 -2.10 12.04
CA THR A 50 13.21 -2.11 13.17
C THR A 50 12.94 -0.69 13.62
N TYR A 51 11.71 -0.42 14.05
CA TYR A 51 11.34 0.83 14.67
C TYR A 51 12.10 1.02 15.99
N LYS A 52 12.17 0.00 16.84
CA LYS A 52 12.99 0.06 18.06
C LYS A 52 14.45 -0.23 17.75
N SER A 53 15.35 0.50 18.40
CA SER A 53 16.78 0.17 18.40
C SER A 53 17.03 -1.11 19.18
N LEU A 54 18.07 -1.84 18.80
CA LEU A 54 18.55 -3.01 19.53
C LEU A 54 18.98 -2.63 20.95
N THR A 55 18.61 -3.47 21.91
CA THR A 55 19.03 -3.31 23.30
C THR A 55 20.43 -3.88 23.52
N ASN A 56 21.22 -3.26 24.41
CA ASN A 56 22.59 -3.68 24.73
C ASN A 56 23.56 -3.76 23.53
N VAL A 57 23.25 -3.05 22.45
CA VAL A 57 24.13 -2.89 21.30
C VAL A 57 24.56 -1.44 21.21
N LYS A 58 25.86 -1.20 21.05
CA LYS A 58 26.44 0.14 20.81
C LYS A 58 27.20 0.13 19.50
N SER A 59 27.25 1.26 18.82
CA SER A 59 28.16 1.45 17.70
C SER A 59 28.89 2.77 17.75
N TYR A 60 30.08 2.79 17.14
CA TYR A 60 30.90 3.98 16.98
C TYR A 60 31.84 3.79 15.79
N ILE A 61 32.30 4.90 15.23
CA ILE A 61 33.34 4.91 14.21
C ILE A 61 34.63 5.36 14.89
N SER A 62 35.68 4.55 14.76
CA SER A 62 37.04 4.88 15.20
C SER A 62 37.93 4.79 13.97
N ASP A 63 38.57 5.91 13.61
CA ASP A 63 39.36 6.04 12.37
C ASP A 63 38.55 5.67 11.12
N TYR A 64 38.87 4.54 10.50
CA TYR A 64 38.19 3.98 9.33
C TYR A 64 37.46 2.67 9.66
N CYS A 65 37.15 2.41 10.94
CA CYS A 65 36.48 1.20 11.37
C CYS A 65 35.14 1.52 12.04
N LEU A 66 34.05 0.97 11.49
CA LEU A 66 32.79 0.86 12.20
C LEU A 66 32.87 -0.30 13.19
N LYS A 67 32.64 -0.02 14.47
CA LYS A 67 32.59 -1.02 15.53
C LYS A 67 31.16 -1.17 16.03
N ILE A 68 30.70 -2.42 16.14
CA ILE A 68 29.40 -2.80 16.69
C ILE A 68 29.66 -3.72 17.88
N GLU A 69 29.28 -3.25 19.06
CA GLU A 69 29.56 -3.87 20.34
C GLU A 69 28.27 -4.46 20.93
N PHE A 70 28.28 -5.77 21.20
CA PHE A 70 27.21 -6.48 21.87
C PHE A 70 27.61 -6.73 23.32
N LYS A 71 26.74 -6.36 24.26
CA LYS A 71 26.91 -6.70 25.69
C LYS A 71 25.83 -7.67 26.14
N LYS A 72 26.25 -8.82 26.69
CA LYS A 72 25.31 -9.78 27.29
C LYS A 72 25.94 -10.51 28.47
N ASN A 73 25.29 -10.46 29.63
CA ASN A 73 25.69 -11.18 30.84
C ASN A 73 27.18 -11.00 31.20
N GLY A 74 27.71 -9.79 31.06
CA GLY A 74 29.13 -9.47 31.30
C GLY A 74 30.09 -9.83 30.16
N VAL A 75 29.63 -10.56 29.13
CA VAL A 75 30.39 -10.84 27.91
C VAL A 75 30.23 -9.68 26.92
N GLN A 76 31.35 -9.20 26.40
CA GLN A 76 31.41 -8.17 25.38
C GLN A 76 32.05 -8.74 24.11
N GLU A 77 31.37 -8.60 22.97
CA GLU A 77 31.94 -8.91 21.66
C GLU A 77 31.86 -7.68 20.77
N VAL A 78 32.84 -7.53 19.89
CA VAL A 78 32.92 -6.41 18.97
C VAL A 78 33.11 -6.95 17.56
N ILE A 79 32.22 -6.54 16.66
CA ILE A 79 32.38 -6.76 15.23
C ILE A 79 32.91 -5.46 14.62
N SER A 80 33.97 -5.56 13.84
CA SER A 80 34.60 -4.41 13.18
C SER A 80 34.48 -4.53 11.67
N PHE A 81 34.15 -3.43 11.01
CA PHE A 81 34.10 -3.30 9.55
C PHE A 81 35.02 -2.17 9.14
N GLU A 82 35.96 -2.46 8.25
CA GLU A 82 36.73 -1.41 7.57
C GLU A 82 35.80 -0.65 6.63
N LEU A 83 35.93 0.67 6.64
CA LEU A 83 35.16 1.61 5.82
C LEU A 83 36.12 2.31 4.88
N SER A 84 35.73 2.43 3.62
CA SER A 84 36.28 3.42 2.71
C SER A 84 36.00 4.85 3.22
N GLU A 85 36.69 5.83 2.65
CA GLU A 85 36.44 7.24 2.98
C GLU A 85 34.99 7.66 2.67
N GLU A 86 34.43 7.15 1.56
CA GLU A 86 33.05 7.42 1.16
C GLU A 86 32.04 6.78 2.13
N GLU A 87 32.23 5.52 2.51
CA GLU A 87 31.37 4.84 3.48
C GLU A 87 31.44 5.50 4.86
N ARG A 88 32.64 5.90 5.30
CA ARG A 88 32.82 6.65 6.55
C ARG A 88 32.05 7.96 6.53
N LYS A 89 32.14 8.73 5.44
CA LYS A 89 31.40 9.99 5.28
C LYS A 89 29.89 9.76 5.30
N PHE A 90 29.42 8.72 4.62
CA PHE A 90 28.01 8.32 4.61
C PHE A 90 27.53 7.93 6.02
N MET A 91 28.23 7.01 6.69
CA MET A 91 27.85 6.51 8.02
C MET A 91 27.92 7.60 9.09
N SER A 92 28.84 8.56 8.97
CA SER A 92 28.93 9.72 9.87
C SER A 92 27.80 10.73 9.67
N SER A 93 27.03 10.62 8.58
CA SER A 93 25.92 11.53 8.26
C SER A 93 24.55 11.00 8.69
N VAL A 94 24.48 9.82 9.32
CA VAL A 94 23.24 9.18 9.77
C VAL A 94 23.34 8.88 11.27
N SER A 95 22.22 8.97 11.98
CA SER A 95 22.19 8.71 13.42
C SER A 95 22.01 7.23 13.77
N THR A 96 21.35 6.48 12.89
CA THR A 96 21.12 5.05 13.04
C THR A 96 21.34 4.30 11.73
N PHE A 97 21.57 2.99 11.83
CA PHE A 97 21.64 2.09 10.68
C PHE A 97 21.07 0.72 10.98
N SER A 98 20.72 -0.02 9.95
CA SER A 98 20.28 -1.41 10.08
C SER A 98 21.47 -2.34 10.04
N PHE A 99 21.67 -3.09 11.12
CA PHE A 99 22.62 -4.19 11.15
C PHE A 99 21.94 -5.48 10.70
N VAL A 100 22.54 -6.13 9.70
CA VAL A 100 22.01 -7.33 9.06
C VAL A 100 22.98 -8.47 9.31
N VAL A 101 22.51 -9.54 9.95
CA VAL A 101 23.24 -10.81 10.06
C VAL A 101 22.64 -11.78 9.05
N GLU A 102 23.42 -12.10 8.03
CA GLU A 102 23.00 -12.95 6.91
C GLU A 102 23.75 -14.29 6.95
N SER A 103 22.98 -15.37 6.84
CA SER A 103 23.46 -16.74 6.65
C SER A 103 22.86 -17.31 5.37
N ARG A 104 23.28 -18.50 4.94
CA ARG A 104 22.74 -19.15 3.72
C ARG A 104 21.22 -19.32 3.72
N THR A 105 20.59 -19.42 4.89
CA THR A 105 19.16 -19.75 5.01
C THR A 105 18.35 -18.71 5.78
N HIS A 106 18.99 -17.72 6.38
CA HIS A 106 18.32 -16.77 7.27
C HIS A 106 18.98 -15.39 7.23
N THR A 107 18.14 -14.37 7.21
CA THR A 107 18.54 -12.97 7.31
C THR A 107 17.82 -12.36 8.52
N THR A 108 18.59 -11.85 9.48
CA THR A 108 18.06 -11.16 10.67
C THR A 108 18.53 -9.72 10.66
N VAL A 109 17.64 -8.79 10.98
CA VAL A 109 17.87 -7.35 10.87
C VAL A 109 17.48 -6.67 12.17
N GLY A 110 18.27 -5.67 12.59
CA GLY A 110 17.91 -4.81 13.71
C GLY A 110 18.56 -3.43 13.59
N ARG A 111 17.87 -2.40 14.08
CA ARG A 111 18.37 -1.02 14.04
C ARG A 111 19.38 -0.79 15.16
N VAL A 112 20.55 -0.26 14.80
CA VAL A 112 21.63 0.13 15.71
C VAL A 112 21.73 1.66 15.70
N LYS A 113 21.87 2.22 16.90
CA LYS A 113 22.09 3.65 17.13
C LYS A 113 23.58 3.91 17.34
N PHE A 114 24.10 4.98 16.74
CA PHE A 114 25.45 5.45 17.06
C PHE A 114 25.49 5.99 18.48
N SER A 115 26.56 5.65 19.22
CA SER A 115 26.77 6.09 20.61
C SER A 115 26.80 7.60 20.82
N THR A 116 27.01 8.37 19.75
CA THR A 116 27.00 9.84 19.73
C THR A 116 25.63 10.43 19.42
N SER A 117 24.65 9.63 19.03
CA SER A 117 23.29 10.08 18.75
C SER A 117 22.44 9.97 20.01
N ASP A 118 21.51 10.89 20.20
CA ASP A 118 20.44 10.79 21.19
C ASP A 118 19.10 10.35 20.55
N ASP A 119 19.06 10.11 19.24
CA ASP A 119 17.85 9.78 18.51
C ASP A 119 17.35 8.37 18.82
N ASP A 120 16.14 8.29 19.37
CA ASP A 120 15.48 7.01 19.62
C ASP A 120 14.54 6.60 18.49
N GLN A 121 14.37 7.44 17.47
CA GLN A 121 13.49 7.19 16.33
C GLN A 121 14.29 6.74 15.08
N PRO A 122 13.70 5.93 14.20
CA PRO A 122 14.31 5.49 12.95
C PRO A 122 14.27 6.62 11.91
N ILE A 123 15.28 7.49 11.96
CA ILE A 123 15.44 8.64 11.08
C ILE A 123 16.25 8.23 9.85
N PHE A 124 15.73 8.55 8.67
CA PHE A 124 16.38 8.25 7.39
C PHE A 124 16.52 9.50 6.51
N PRO A 125 17.63 9.62 5.76
CA PRO A 125 17.76 10.62 4.71
C PRO A 125 16.75 10.35 3.59
N MET A 126 16.10 11.42 3.11
CA MET A 126 15.07 11.36 2.09
C MET A 126 15.36 12.29 0.93
N SER A 127 15.08 11.79 -0.28
CA SER A 127 15.17 12.55 -1.52
C SER A 127 13.83 12.54 -2.24
N LYS A 128 13.43 13.70 -2.79
CA LYS A 128 12.22 13.86 -3.62
C LYS A 128 12.43 13.34 -5.04
N ILE A 129 12.88 12.09 -5.15
CA ILE A 129 13.01 11.37 -6.41
C ILE A 129 12.30 10.02 -6.29
N SER A 130 11.86 9.48 -7.40
CA SER A 130 11.29 8.13 -7.45
C SER A 130 12.35 7.15 -7.94
N ILE A 131 12.40 5.94 -7.36
CA ILE A 131 13.22 4.82 -7.87
C ILE A 131 12.87 4.44 -9.31
N THR A 132 11.69 4.84 -9.76
CA THR A 132 11.20 4.63 -11.13
C THR A 132 11.63 5.73 -12.10
N ASP A 133 12.33 6.77 -11.64
CA ASP A 133 12.77 7.85 -12.52
C ASP A 133 13.72 7.36 -13.61
N ASN A 134 13.60 7.94 -14.80
CA ASN A 134 14.61 7.75 -15.83
C ASN A 134 15.95 8.26 -15.30
N LYS A 135 17.00 7.46 -15.51
CA LYS A 135 18.36 7.72 -15.02
C LYS A 135 18.49 7.74 -13.49
N PHE A 136 17.60 7.05 -12.74
CA PHE A 136 17.74 6.90 -11.29
C PHE A 136 19.15 6.45 -10.88
N GLU A 137 19.70 5.45 -11.58
CA GLU A 137 21.06 4.94 -11.36
C GLU A 137 22.15 6.00 -11.53
N GLN A 138 21.97 6.99 -12.40
CA GLN A 138 22.93 8.10 -12.56
C GLN A 138 22.78 9.14 -11.45
N LYS A 139 21.58 9.25 -10.86
CA LYS A 139 21.28 10.20 -9.79
C LYS A 139 21.69 9.69 -8.41
N ILE A 140 21.72 8.36 -8.18
CA ILE A 140 21.94 7.80 -6.85
C ILE A 140 23.32 8.17 -6.27
N SER A 141 24.39 8.14 -7.08
CA SER A 141 25.73 8.52 -6.63
C SER A 141 25.78 9.98 -6.16
N SER A 142 25.11 10.89 -6.88
CA SER A 142 25.00 12.30 -6.49
C SER A 142 24.26 12.47 -5.15
N ILE A 143 23.21 11.68 -4.95
CA ILE A 143 22.40 11.67 -3.72
C ILE A 143 23.23 11.17 -2.53
N VAL A 144 23.93 10.05 -2.69
CA VAL A 144 24.81 9.47 -1.67
C VAL A 144 25.93 10.46 -1.31
N ASN A 145 26.55 11.11 -2.30
CA ASN A 145 27.62 12.08 -2.08
C ASN A 145 27.17 13.35 -1.34
N ASN A 146 25.88 13.69 -1.39
CA ASN A 146 25.27 14.85 -0.74
C ASN A 146 24.30 14.46 0.40
N ILE A 147 24.46 13.26 0.97
CA ILE A 147 23.51 12.71 1.95
C ILE A 147 23.31 13.61 3.18
N ASN A 148 24.36 14.30 3.63
CA ASN A 148 24.32 15.24 4.74
C ASN A 148 23.42 16.46 4.51
N ARG A 149 23.05 16.75 3.26
CA ARG A 149 22.14 17.85 2.88
C ARG A 149 20.70 17.38 2.69
N LEU A 150 20.45 16.08 2.72
CA LEU A 150 19.10 15.54 2.52
C LEU A 150 18.24 15.79 3.76
N LYS A 151 16.94 15.95 3.52
CA LYS A 151 15.96 16.07 4.59
C LYS A 151 15.92 14.73 5.35
N GLN A 152 16.09 14.80 6.66
CA GLN A 152 15.94 13.66 7.55
C GLN A 152 14.45 13.49 7.89
N VAL A 153 13.91 12.29 7.78
CA VAL A 153 12.50 12.00 8.05
C VAL A 153 12.30 10.68 8.76
N ILE A 154 11.16 10.59 9.43
CA ILE A 154 10.66 9.35 10.03
C ILE A 154 9.52 8.87 9.14
N PRO A 155 9.63 7.67 8.54
CA PRO A 155 8.53 7.06 7.81
C PRO A 155 7.28 6.93 8.69
N GLY A 156 6.23 7.69 8.38
CA GLY A 156 5.00 7.73 9.17
C GLY A 156 4.13 6.47 9.06
N ASN A 157 4.31 5.66 8.01
CA ASN A 157 3.63 4.38 7.90
C ASN A 157 4.41 3.31 8.69
N PHE A 158 3.99 3.10 9.94
CA PHE A 158 4.61 2.17 10.87
C PHE A 158 4.51 0.70 10.42
N ASN A 159 3.58 0.36 9.52
CA ASN A 159 3.40 -1.01 9.00
C ASN A 159 4.64 -1.48 8.23
N ASN A 160 5.51 -0.55 7.80
CA ASN A 160 6.73 -0.85 7.06
C ASN A 160 7.85 -1.45 7.92
N TYR A 161 7.85 -1.23 9.24
CA TYR A 161 8.91 -1.73 10.12
C TYR A 161 8.79 -3.23 10.40
N LEU A 162 9.91 -3.91 10.67
CA LEU A 162 9.92 -5.36 10.89
C LEU A 162 9.32 -5.79 12.23
N ASP A 163 9.38 -4.91 13.24
CA ASP A 163 8.97 -5.15 14.63
C ASP A 163 7.63 -4.51 15.00
N ILE A 164 6.95 -3.88 14.04
CA ILE A 164 5.63 -3.29 14.21
C ILE A 164 4.64 -3.97 13.23
N ILE A 165 3.48 -4.36 13.74
CA ILE A 165 2.35 -4.83 12.91
C ILE A 165 1.70 -3.64 12.23
N GLY A 166 1.55 -2.55 13.01
CA GLY A 166 1.03 -1.27 12.58
C GLY A 166 -0.49 -1.19 12.69
N SER A 167 -1.10 -0.18 12.07
CA SER A 167 -2.54 0.10 12.13
C SER A 167 -3.20 -0.04 10.77
N SER A 168 -4.51 -0.22 10.78
CA SER A 168 -5.33 -0.21 9.56
C SER A 168 -5.99 1.16 9.39
N ASP A 169 -6.11 1.61 8.14
CA ASP A 169 -6.83 2.84 7.80
C ASP A 169 -7.70 2.64 6.56
N TYR A 170 -8.57 3.61 6.29
CA TYR A 170 -9.30 3.67 5.03
C TYR A 170 -9.43 5.12 4.58
N GLU A 171 -9.67 5.29 3.29
CA GLU A 171 -9.94 6.58 2.68
C GLU A 171 -11.15 6.48 1.77
N VAL A 172 -11.94 7.55 1.76
CA VAL A 172 -13.14 7.69 0.93
C VAL A 172 -12.92 8.81 -0.07
N TYR A 173 -12.95 8.44 -1.34
CA TYR A 173 -12.72 9.30 -2.48
C TYR A 173 -14.01 9.60 -3.20
N GLN A 174 -14.10 10.79 -3.80
CA GLN A 174 -15.24 11.15 -4.64
C GLN A 174 -14.82 11.83 -5.93
N SER A 175 -15.66 11.67 -6.95
CA SER A 175 -15.66 12.46 -8.17
C SER A 175 -17.10 12.65 -8.60
N THR A 176 -17.62 13.83 -8.32
CA THR A 176 -19.01 14.20 -8.54
C THR A 176 -19.12 15.55 -9.21
N THR A 177 -20.33 15.95 -9.56
CA THR A 177 -20.59 17.29 -10.08
C THR A 177 -20.25 18.41 -9.10
N SER A 178 -20.28 18.14 -7.79
CA SER A 178 -19.96 19.13 -6.75
C SER A 178 -18.46 19.28 -6.47
N GLY A 179 -17.68 18.22 -6.64
CA GLY A 179 -16.24 18.26 -6.46
C GLY A 179 -15.56 16.89 -6.49
N GLU A 180 -14.23 16.91 -6.35
CA GLU A 180 -13.43 15.68 -6.39
C GLU A 180 -12.30 15.66 -5.37
N SER A 181 -12.00 14.47 -4.86
CA SER A 181 -10.87 14.22 -3.95
C SER A 181 -9.90 13.17 -4.49
N LEU A 182 -9.99 12.82 -5.78
CA LEU A 182 -9.23 11.74 -6.40
C LEU A 182 -7.70 11.92 -6.23
N PRO A 183 -6.92 10.85 -6.10
CA PRO A 183 -5.45 10.94 -6.13
C PRO A 183 -4.98 11.60 -7.43
N SER A 184 -4.03 12.53 -7.33
CA SER A 184 -3.42 13.14 -8.52
C SER A 184 -2.53 12.14 -9.26
N LYS A 185 -2.65 12.08 -10.60
CA LYS A 185 -1.87 11.18 -11.46
C LYS A 185 -0.40 11.58 -11.59
N SER A 186 -0.06 12.87 -11.47
CA SER A 186 1.34 13.35 -11.58
C SER A 186 2.26 12.83 -10.48
N ASN A 187 1.68 12.12 -9.51
CA ASN A 187 2.08 12.14 -8.12
C ASN A 187 2.22 10.71 -7.55
N LEU A 188 1.67 9.70 -8.23
CA LEU A 188 1.81 8.28 -7.93
C LEU A 188 2.51 7.56 -9.08
N LYS A 189 3.81 7.23 -8.96
CA LYS A 189 4.48 6.33 -9.92
C LYS A 189 4.36 4.90 -9.42
N LEU A 190 3.36 4.20 -9.93
CA LEU A 190 3.01 2.80 -9.63
C LEU A 190 4.03 1.77 -10.19
N GLY A 191 5.32 2.11 -10.27
CA GLY A 191 6.31 1.26 -10.92
C GLY A 191 6.35 1.40 -12.44
N LYS A 192 7.04 0.46 -13.10
CA LYS A 192 7.13 0.34 -14.57
C LYS A 192 6.57 -0.98 -15.10
N LEU A 193 6.11 -1.86 -14.21
CA LEU A 193 5.70 -3.22 -14.55
C LEU A 193 4.17 -3.31 -14.59
N CYS A 194 3.64 -4.03 -15.57
CA CYS A 194 2.22 -4.33 -15.66
C CYS A 194 1.76 -5.20 -14.47
N TYR A 195 0.75 -4.76 -13.73
CA TYR A 195 0.20 -5.49 -12.58
C TYR A 195 -0.48 -6.82 -12.93
N SER A 196 -0.70 -7.10 -14.22
CA SER A 196 -1.31 -8.35 -14.68
C SER A 196 -0.34 -9.35 -15.31
N CYS A 197 0.75 -8.88 -15.93
CA CYS A 197 1.68 -9.77 -16.67
C CYS A 197 3.16 -9.45 -16.45
N ASN A 198 3.47 -8.48 -15.59
CA ASN A 198 4.82 -8.06 -15.20
C ASN A 198 5.72 -7.52 -16.33
N LYS A 199 5.18 -7.28 -17.54
CA LYS A 199 5.93 -6.64 -18.64
C LYS A 199 6.34 -5.19 -18.27
N PRO A 200 7.55 -4.72 -18.65
CA PRO A 200 8.12 -3.42 -18.23
C PRO A 200 7.58 -2.21 -19.00
N GLU A 201 6.36 -2.28 -19.49
CA GLU A 201 5.71 -1.22 -20.25
C GLU A 201 4.30 -1.04 -19.69
N ILE A 202 3.98 0.16 -19.21
CA ILE A 202 2.67 0.51 -18.66
C ILE A 202 2.11 1.71 -19.41
N THR A 203 0.81 1.66 -19.64
CA THR A 203 0.03 2.67 -20.36
C THR A 203 -0.85 3.43 -19.39
N ARG A 204 -1.24 4.65 -19.78
CA ARG A 204 -2.26 5.42 -19.07
C ARG A 204 -3.59 4.70 -19.19
N GLU A 205 -4.22 4.41 -18.06
CA GLU A 205 -5.48 3.68 -17.98
C GLU A 205 -6.53 4.40 -17.14
N HIS A 206 -7.80 4.29 -17.52
CA HIS A 206 -8.94 4.70 -16.69
C HIS A 206 -9.18 3.60 -15.64
N CYS A 207 -8.77 3.85 -14.41
CA CYS A 207 -8.91 2.90 -13.31
C CYS A 207 -10.34 2.88 -12.77
N SER A 208 -11.00 4.04 -12.76
CA SER A 208 -12.47 4.08 -12.71
C SER A 208 -13.02 3.69 -14.09
N PRO A 209 -14.12 2.93 -14.16
CA PRO A 209 -14.75 2.55 -15.43
C PRO A 209 -15.02 3.77 -16.31
N LYS A 210 -14.57 3.73 -17.58
CA LYS A 210 -14.61 4.89 -18.46
C LYS A 210 -16.04 5.41 -18.69
N TRP A 211 -16.98 4.48 -18.83
CA TRP A 211 -18.39 4.82 -19.04
C TRP A 211 -18.97 5.65 -17.89
N MET A 212 -18.48 5.51 -16.64
CA MET A 212 -18.97 6.32 -15.51
C MET A 212 -18.58 7.77 -15.69
N SER A 213 -17.33 8.03 -16.06
CA SER A 213 -16.84 9.40 -16.31
C SER A 213 -17.52 10.02 -17.52
N ASP A 214 -17.73 9.24 -18.58
CA ASP A 214 -18.43 9.71 -19.79
C ASP A 214 -19.91 10.01 -19.53
N ASN A 215 -20.61 9.13 -18.79
CA ASN A 215 -22.05 9.24 -18.53
C ASN A 215 -22.39 10.29 -17.46
N TYR A 216 -21.54 10.43 -16.44
CA TYR A 216 -21.77 11.40 -15.36
C TYR A 216 -21.06 12.73 -15.58
N HIS A 217 -20.22 12.86 -16.60
CA HIS A 217 -19.40 14.04 -16.89
C HIS A 217 -18.48 14.45 -15.74
N VAL A 218 -17.87 13.47 -15.07
CA VAL A 218 -16.97 13.68 -13.92
C VAL A 218 -15.54 13.27 -14.24
N LYS A 219 -14.59 13.72 -13.41
CA LYS A 219 -13.17 13.39 -13.57
C LYS A 219 -12.94 11.88 -13.35
N PRO A 220 -12.26 11.16 -14.26
CA PRO A 220 -11.89 9.77 -14.04
C PRO A 220 -10.73 9.63 -13.06
N LEU A 221 -10.71 8.51 -12.34
CA LEU A 221 -9.50 8.00 -11.70
C LEU A 221 -8.61 7.36 -12.76
N ILE A 222 -7.37 7.81 -12.88
CA ILE A 222 -6.42 7.34 -13.89
C ILE A 222 -5.14 6.87 -13.22
N GLY A 223 -4.58 5.77 -13.71
CA GLY A 223 -3.32 5.21 -13.24
C GLY A 223 -2.49 4.64 -14.40
N ASN A 224 -1.24 4.28 -14.12
CA ASN A 224 -0.42 3.51 -15.06
C ASN A 224 -0.28 2.08 -14.51
N ILE A 225 -1.24 1.20 -14.82
CA ILE A 225 -1.36 -0.13 -14.19
C ILE A 225 -1.05 -1.27 -15.18
N PHE A 226 -1.47 -1.13 -16.44
CA PHE A 226 -1.42 -2.21 -17.43
C PHE A 226 -0.53 -1.87 -18.62
N CYS A 227 0.14 -2.88 -19.17
CA CYS A 227 0.68 -2.82 -20.52
C CYS A 227 -0.45 -2.71 -21.55
N ARG A 228 -0.11 -2.35 -22.79
CA ARG A 228 -1.08 -2.21 -23.88
C ARG A 228 -1.96 -3.45 -24.07
N ASP A 229 -1.35 -4.64 -24.08
CA ASP A 229 -2.05 -5.92 -24.31
C ASP A 229 -3.07 -6.22 -23.21
N CYS A 230 -2.68 -6.06 -21.95
CA CYS A 230 -3.56 -6.29 -20.80
C CYS A 230 -4.67 -5.25 -20.76
N ASN A 231 -4.35 -3.98 -21.05
CA ASN A 231 -5.34 -2.91 -21.08
C ASN A 231 -6.41 -3.19 -22.15
N GLN A 232 -6.00 -3.47 -23.38
CA GLN A 232 -6.92 -3.79 -24.47
C GLN A 232 -7.82 -4.98 -24.15
N TRP A 233 -7.26 -6.04 -23.55
CA TRP A 233 -8.04 -7.21 -23.16
C TRP A 233 -9.08 -6.87 -22.09
N PHE A 234 -8.68 -6.19 -21.01
CA PHE A 234 -9.63 -5.81 -19.96
C PHE A 234 -10.71 -4.86 -20.47
N GLY A 235 -10.36 -3.90 -21.34
CA GLY A 235 -11.33 -3.02 -21.99
C GLY A 235 -12.35 -3.79 -22.84
N GLN A 236 -11.89 -4.76 -23.63
CA GLN A 236 -12.77 -5.59 -24.46
C GLN A 236 -13.71 -6.47 -23.63
N PHE A 237 -13.19 -7.12 -22.57
CA PHE A 237 -13.94 -8.12 -21.81
C PHE A 237 -14.79 -7.54 -20.68
N PHE A 238 -14.43 -6.38 -20.13
CA PHE A 238 -15.13 -5.80 -18.98
C PHE A 238 -15.71 -4.42 -19.21
N GLU A 239 -15.27 -3.61 -20.17
CA GLU A 239 -15.79 -2.23 -20.29
C GLU A 239 -16.85 -2.08 -21.39
N LYS A 240 -16.67 -2.73 -22.54
CA LYS A 240 -17.49 -2.51 -23.74
C LYS A 240 -19.00 -2.66 -23.50
N ASP A 241 -19.41 -3.70 -22.78
CA ASP A 241 -20.83 -4.02 -22.55
C ASP A 241 -21.26 -3.76 -21.10
N ALA A 242 -20.39 -3.15 -20.28
CA ALA A 242 -20.57 -3.03 -18.84
C ALA A 242 -21.87 -2.31 -18.46
N LEU A 243 -22.10 -1.12 -19.02
CA LEU A 243 -23.25 -0.28 -18.70
C LEU A 243 -24.57 -1.01 -18.91
N ASN A 244 -24.69 -1.74 -20.02
CA ASN A 244 -25.89 -2.50 -20.35
C ASN A 244 -26.09 -3.69 -19.40
N ILE A 245 -25.01 -4.39 -19.04
CA ILE A 245 -25.07 -5.59 -18.19
C ILE A 245 -25.26 -5.24 -16.70
N LEU A 246 -24.72 -4.11 -16.23
CA LEU A 246 -24.81 -3.66 -14.84
C LEU A 246 -26.18 -3.09 -14.47
N THR A 247 -27.00 -2.73 -15.47
CA THR A 247 -28.37 -2.26 -15.25
C THR A 247 -29.29 -3.45 -15.01
N ILE A 248 -29.61 -3.71 -13.74
CA ILE A 248 -30.45 -4.85 -13.33
C ILE A 248 -31.93 -4.41 -13.36
N ASN A 249 -32.70 -4.95 -14.30
CA ASN A 249 -34.12 -4.61 -14.44
C ASN A 249 -35.03 -5.46 -13.53
N ASN A 250 -35.05 -6.80 -13.67
CA ASN A 250 -35.98 -7.66 -12.93
C ASN A 250 -35.49 -9.07 -12.58
N ARG A 251 -34.58 -9.67 -13.37
CA ARG A 251 -33.95 -10.97 -13.07
C ARG A 251 -32.50 -10.96 -13.50
N ILE A 252 -31.62 -11.44 -12.64
CA ILE A 252 -30.20 -11.62 -12.94
C ILE A 252 -30.00 -13.04 -13.47
N THR A 253 -29.45 -13.16 -14.68
CA THR A 253 -29.03 -14.48 -15.19
C THR A 253 -27.71 -14.89 -14.55
N GLU A 254 -27.40 -16.18 -14.54
CA GLU A 254 -26.12 -16.67 -14.02
C GLU A 254 -24.91 -16.07 -14.77
N LEU A 255 -25.01 -15.96 -16.10
CA LEU A 255 -23.99 -15.32 -16.94
C LEU A 255 -23.78 -13.85 -16.54
N GLN A 256 -24.88 -13.10 -16.37
CA GLN A 256 -24.84 -11.70 -15.93
C GLN A 256 -24.25 -11.58 -14.53
N ARG A 257 -24.66 -12.43 -13.58
CA ARG A 257 -24.12 -12.47 -12.21
C ARG A 257 -22.60 -12.64 -12.22
N LEU A 258 -22.09 -13.62 -12.96
CA LEU A 258 -20.66 -13.90 -13.04
C LEU A 258 -19.90 -12.75 -13.73
N PHE A 259 -20.47 -12.15 -14.77
CA PHE A 259 -19.90 -10.97 -15.41
C PHE A 259 -19.78 -9.80 -14.41
N ILE A 260 -20.89 -9.43 -13.76
CA ILE A 260 -20.92 -8.33 -12.79
C ILE A 260 -19.91 -8.59 -11.67
N SER A 261 -19.81 -9.84 -11.20
CA SER A 261 -18.86 -10.22 -10.15
C SER A 261 -17.41 -10.00 -10.58
N LYS A 262 -17.00 -10.48 -11.77
CA LYS A 262 -15.63 -10.25 -12.28
C LYS A 262 -15.36 -8.76 -12.50
N TRP A 263 -16.34 -8.03 -13.02
CA TRP A 263 -16.26 -6.60 -13.25
C TRP A 263 -16.06 -5.83 -11.94
N CYS A 264 -16.82 -6.16 -10.89
CA CYS A 264 -16.70 -5.54 -9.57
C CYS A 264 -15.31 -5.79 -8.99
N ILE A 265 -14.80 -7.03 -9.05
CA ILE A 265 -13.47 -7.37 -8.53
C ILE A 265 -12.38 -6.64 -9.32
N LYS A 266 -12.44 -6.61 -10.65
CA LYS A 266 -11.48 -5.84 -11.48
C LYS A 266 -11.47 -4.38 -11.07
N THR A 267 -12.66 -3.76 -11.01
CA THR A 267 -12.81 -2.34 -10.69
C THR A 267 -12.28 -2.02 -9.29
N ALA A 268 -12.65 -2.82 -8.30
CA ALA A 268 -12.17 -2.69 -6.94
C ALA A 268 -10.64 -2.76 -6.86
N ILE A 269 -10.02 -3.77 -7.51
CA ILE A 269 -8.57 -3.92 -7.49
C ILE A 269 -7.88 -2.74 -8.20
N THR A 270 -8.33 -2.34 -9.39
CA THR A 270 -7.68 -1.27 -10.15
C THR A 270 -7.81 0.10 -9.48
N MET A 271 -8.97 0.40 -8.89
CA MET A 271 -9.17 1.65 -8.16
C MET A 271 -8.40 1.68 -6.83
N SER A 272 -8.30 0.55 -6.12
CA SER A 272 -7.45 0.41 -4.93
C SER A 272 -5.97 0.63 -5.25
N ILE A 273 -5.43 0.00 -6.31
CA ILE A 273 -4.04 0.22 -6.78
C ILE A 273 -3.82 1.70 -7.11
N ALA A 274 -4.72 2.31 -7.89
CA ALA A 274 -4.62 3.72 -8.26
C ALA A 274 -4.73 4.68 -7.05
N SER A 275 -5.25 4.18 -5.92
CA SER A 275 -5.32 4.90 -4.64
C SER A 275 -4.18 4.53 -3.68
N GLY A 276 -3.13 3.89 -4.20
CA GLY A 276 -1.92 3.53 -3.45
C GLY A 276 -2.11 2.40 -2.44
N VAL A 277 -3.12 1.54 -2.62
CA VAL A 277 -3.30 0.33 -1.80
C VAL A 277 -2.49 -0.82 -2.40
N ALA A 278 -1.68 -1.48 -1.58
CA ALA A 278 -1.02 -2.71 -1.96
C ALA A 278 -2.04 -3.86 -2.02
N VAL A 279 -2.10 -4.55 -3.14
CA VAL A 279 -3.01 -5.69 -3.37
C VAL A 279 -2.19 -6.94 -3.69
N ASN A 280 -2.78 -8.13 -3.49
CA ASN A 280 -2.10 -9.36 -3.84
C ASN A 280 -1.84 -9.40 -5.36
N PRO A 281 -0.57 -9.59 -5.80
CA PRO A 281 -0.19 -9.52 -7.21
C PRO A 281 -0.77 -10.64 -8.08
N VAL A 282 -1.38 -11.67 -7.49
CA VAL A 282 -1.93 -12.83 -8.22
C VAL A 282 -3.36 -12.56 -8.72
N TRP A 283 -4.11 -11.63 -8.11
CA TRP A 283 -5.53 -11.44 -8.41
C TRP A 283 -5.81 -10.96 -9.84
N LEU A 284 -5.08 -9.93 -10.32
CA LEU A 284 -5.24 -9.44 -11.70
C LEU A 284 -4.80 -10.47 -12.75
N PRO A 285 -3.67 -11.18 -12.61
CA PRO A 285 -3.34 -12.32 -13.47
C PRO A 285 -4.43 -13.40 -13.52
N GLN A 286 -5.07 -13.72 -12.39
CA GLN A 286 -6.18 -14.71 -12.36
C GLN A 286 -7.37 -14.22 -13.18
N LEU A 287 -7.80 -12.97 -12.97
CA LEU A 287 -8.89 -12.36 -13.74
C LEU A 287 -8.57 -12.29 -15.24
N ARG A 288 -7.33 -11.97 -15.60
CA ARG A 288 -6.86 -11.94 -16.99
C ARG A 288 -6.92 -13.31 -17.67
N ASN A 289 -6.80 -14.38 -16.89
CA ASN A 289 -6.97 -15.76 -17.31
C ASN A 289 -8.39 -16.29 -17.03
N GLU A 290 -9.36 -15.38 -16.90
CA GLU A 290 -10.79 -15.64 -16.72
C GLU A 290 -11.17 -16.42 -15.45
N ARG A 291 -10.26 -16.52 -14.47
CA ARG A 291 -10.48 -17.16 -13.18
C ARG A 291 -10.88 -16.14 -12.12
N PHE A 292 -11.75 -16.54 -11.21
CA PHE A 292 -12.02 -15.76 -10.01
C PHE A 292 -10.87 -15.90 -9.01
N PRO A 293 -10.38 -14.81 -8.44
CA PRO A 293 -9.49 -14.89 -7.29
C PRO A 293 -10.20 -15.48 -6.07
N GLU A 294 -9.47 -16.28 -5.29
CA GLU A 294 -10.03 -16.99 -4.14
C GLU A 294 -10.41 -16.05 -2.98
N GLY A 295 -11.45 -16.41 -2.23
CA GLY A 295 -11.86 -15.74 -1.00
C GLY A 295 -12.68 -14.46 -1.18
N PHE A 296 -12.88 -14.00 -2.41
CA PHE A 296 -13.70 -12.82 -2.68
C PHE A 296 -15.19 -13.10 -2.49
N GLU A 297 -15.87 -12.10 -1.94
CA GLU A 297 -17.31 -11.96 -1.96
C GLU A 297 -17.66 -10.64 -2.65
N VAL A 298 -18.67 -10.68 -3.51
CA VAL A 298 -19.15 -9.50 -4.23
C VAL A 298 -20.59 -9.26 -3.84
N TYR A 299 -20.87 -8.04 -3.41
CA TYR A 299 -22.19 -7.57 -3.05
C TYR A 299 -22.57 -6.40 -3.96
N PHE A 300 -23.81 -6.39 -4.44
CA PHE A 300 -24.29 -5.40 -5.39
C PHE A 300 -25.72 -4.99 -5.05
N ASN A 301 -26.03 -3.69 -5.16
CA ASN A 301 -27.35 -3.17 -4.89
C ASN A 301 -27.71 -2.07 -5.91
N PRO A 302 -28.71 -2.29 -6.78
CA PRO A 302 -29.14 -1.29 -7.75
C PRO A 302 -30.09 -0.23 -7.15
N ASN A 303 -30.44 -0.30 -5.86
CA ASN A 303 -31.38 0.63 -5.21
C ASN A 303 -30.68 1.63 -4.30
N ILE A 304 -29.53 1.27 -3.73
CA ILE A 304 -28.69 2.18 -2.95
C ILE A 304 -27.76 2.91 -3.93
N LYS A 305 -27.90 4.24 -4.02
CA LYS A 305 -27.30 5.06 -5.06
C LYS A 305 -26.78 6.37 -4.50
N LEU A 306 -25.85 6.99 -5.21
CA LEU A 306 -25.45 8.36 -4.99
C LEU A 306 -26.55 9.31 -5.48
N ASN A 307 -26.87 10.34 -4.68
CA ASN A 307 -27.92 11.31 -5.00
C ASN A 307 -27.51 12.38 -6.04
N GLU A 308 -26.28 12.33 -6.55
CA GLU A 308 -25.79 13.20 -7.61
C GLU A 308 -25.04 12.41 -8.70
N PRO A 309 -24.88 12.96 -9.92
CA PRO A 309 -24.03 12.35 -10.93
C PRO A 309 -22.58 12.26 -10.47
N GLY A 310 -22.03 11.05 -10.56
CA GLY A 310 -20.66 10.77 -10.17
C GLY A 310 -20.53 9.46 -9.43
N PHE A 311 -19.43 9.35 -8.69
CA PHE A 311 -19.15 8.20 -7.85
C PHE A 311 -18.37 8.58 -6.59
N ASN A 312 -18.62 7.81 -5.53
CA ASN A 312 -17.86 7.78 -4.30
C ASN A 312 -17.34 6.35 -4.11
N TYR A 313 -16.08 6.19 -3.68
CA TYR A 313 -15.53 4.87 -3.39
C TYR A 313 -14.62 4.90 -2.15
N GLY A 314 -14.69 3.84 -1.35
CA GLY A 314 -13.83 3.63 -0.20
C GLY A 314 -12.77 2.55 -0.48
N VAL A 315 -11.54 2.79 -0.02
CA VAL A 315 -10.44 1.82 -0.07
C VAL A 315 -9.87 1.60 1.33
N SER A 316 -9.69 0.35 1.72
CA SER A 316 -9.05 0.01 3.00
C SER A 316 -7.58 -0.36 2.82
N ARG A 317 -6.74 0.09 3.74
CA ARG A 317 -5.36 -0.40 3.96
C ARG A 317 -5.33 -1.14 5.29
N PHE A 318 -5.16 -2.44 5.21
CA PHE A 318 -4.99 -3.22 6.41
C PHE A 318 -3.55 -3.22 6.89
N ASN A 319 -3.38 -3.40 8.20
CA ASN A 319 -2.06 -3.60 8.78
C ASN A 319 -1.35 -4.82 8.15
N LYS A 320 -0.06 -4.93 8.45
CA LYS A 320 0.84 -5.90 7.82
C LYS A 320 0.36 -7.35 7.94
N GLN A 321 -0.17 -7.73 9.09
CA GLN A 321 -0.64 -9.10 9.32
C GLN A 321 -1.88 -9.39 8.48
N LEU A 322 -2.88 -8.52 8.57
CA LEU A 322 -4.15 -8.66 7.87
C LEU A 322 -3.98 -8.60 6.34
N SER A 323 -3.06 -7.77 5.85
CA SER A 323 -2.72 -7.71 4.42
C SER A 323 -2.13 -9.03 3.90
N ARG A 324 -1.27 -9.71 4.68
CA ARG A 324 -0.72 -11.03 4.33
C ARG A 324 -1.78 -12.14 4.36
N GLU A 325 -2.80 -11.96 5.19
CA GLU A 325 -4.00 -12.79 5.22
C GLU A 325 -4.96 -12.47 4.07
N ASN A 326 -4.55 -11.65 3.09
CA ASN A 326 -5.32 -11.27 1.92
C ASN A 326 -6.62 -10.51 2.25
N LEU A 327 -6.72 -9.87 3.42
CA LEU A 327 -7.86 -9.02 3.70
C LEU A 327 -7.93 -7.88 2.70
N PHE A 328 -9.14 -7.65 2.18
CA PHE A 328 -9.41 -6.62 1.20
C PHE A 328 -10.83 -6.09 1.40
N LEU A 329 -10.99 -4.78 1.33
CA LEU A 329 -12.29 -4.12 1.37
C LEU A 329 -12.29 -2.94 0.42
N PHE A 330 -13.28 -2.94 -0.46
CA PHE A 330 -13.58 -1.87 -1.38
C PHE A 330 -15.09 -1.65 -1.41
N THR A 331 -15.50 -0.40 -1.42
CA THR A 331 -16.91 -0.03 -1.62
C THR A 331 -16.99 1.03 -2.71
N LEU A 332 -18.06 1.02 -3.50
CA LEU A 332 -18.36 2.08 -4.46
C LEU A 332 -19.85 2.33 -4.53
N ALA A 333 -20.24 3.60 -4.49
CA ALA A 333 -21.59 4.07 -4.77
C ALA A 333 -21.54 5.04 -5.94
N CYS A 334 -22.47 4.88 -6.88
CA CYS A 334 -22.64 5.78 -8.00
C CYS A 334 -24.13 6.07 -8.21
N LYS A 335 -24.44 6.93 -9.18
CA LYS A 335 -25.83 7.30 -9.49
C LYS A 335 -26.71 6.10 -9.84
N ASP A 336 -26.15 5.03 -10.40
CA ASP A 336 -26.94 3.90 -10.90
C ASP A 336 -27.02 2.70 -9.93
N PHE A 337 -26.00 2.48 -9.10
CA PHE A 337 -25.91 1.36 -8.18
C PHE A 337 -24.83 1.57 -7.11
N SER A 338 -24.78 0.66 -6.14
CA SER A 338 -23.68 0.51 -5.20
C SER A 338 -23.16 -0.92 -5.16
N LEU A 339 -21.89 -1.09 -4.76
CA LEU A 339 -21.24 -2.38 -4.62
C LEU A 339 -20.28 -2.42 -3.42
N VAL A 340 -20.04 -3.64 -2.93
CA VAL A 340 -18.99 -3.96 -1.95
C VAL A 340 -18.22 -5.17 -2.46
N VAL A 341 -16.90 -5.07 -2.49
CA VAL A 341 -15.99 -6.17 -2.80
C VAL A 341 -15.12 -6.41 -1.59
N ILE A 342 -15.18 -7.62 -1.05
CA ILE A 342 -14.52 -7.97 0.20
C ILE A 342 -13.82 -9.31 0.07
N ASN A 343 -12.62 -9.39 0.61
CA ASN A 343 -11.99 -10.66 0.98
C ASN A 343 -11.80 -10.62 2.49
N LYS A 344 -12.58 -11.43 3.20
CA LYS A 344 -12.62 -11.42 4.67
C LYS A 344 -11.76 -12.51 5.30
N ASN A 345 -11.11 -13.35 4.50
CA ASN A 345 -10.31 -14.51 4.95
C ASN A 345 -10.96 -15.30 6.12
N GLY A 346 -12.25 -15.62 5.99
CA GLY A 346 -13.00 -16.36 7.00
C GLY A 346 -13.53 -15.54 8.19
N LYS A 347 -13.18 -14.25 8.33
CA LYS A 347 -13.77 -13.39 9.38
C LYS A 347 -15.28 -13.30 9.24
N MET A 348 -15.96 -13.27 10.39
CA MET A 348 -17.40 -13.01 10.45
C MET A 348 -17.64 -11.52 10.30
N ILE A 349 -18.59 -11.17 9.43
CA ILE A 349 -19.03 -9.80 9.21
C ILE A 349 -20.55 -9.76 9.38
N PRO A 350 -21.13 -8.62 9.79
CA PRO A 350 -22.56 -8.44 9.82
C PRO A 350 -23.14 -8.61 8.40
N SER A 351 -24.44 -8.88 8.35
CA SER A 351 -25.09 -9.02 7.06
C SER A 351 -25.07 -7.69 6.30
N ILE A 352 -24.64 -7.75 5.04
CA ILE A 352 -24.62 -6.60 4.15
C ILE A 352 -25.98 -6.54 3.44
N PRO A 353 -26.71 -5.41 3.46
CA PRO A 353 -28.06 -5.30 2.89
C PRO A 353 -28.06 -5.19 1.35
N PHE A 354 -27.24 -6.00 0.68
CA PHE A 354 -26.97 -6.01 -0.75
C PHE A 354 -27.16 -7.44 -1.25
N TYR A 355 -27.45 -7.63 -2.54
CA TYR A 355 -27.43 -8.97 -3.13
C TYR A 355 -25.98 -9.48 -3.13
N LYS A 356 -25.74 -10.63 -2.52
CA LYS A 356 -24.46 -11.33 -2.68
C LYS A 356 -24.47 -11.96 -4.05
N LEU A 357 -23.59 -11.50 -4.94
CA LEU A 357 -23.44 -12.01 -6.29
C LEU A 357 -22.35 -13.07 -6.42
N TYR A 358 -21.41 -13.19 -5.48
CA TYR A 358 -20.32 -14.16 -5.52
C TYR A 358 -19.84 -14.51 -4.09
N PRO A 359 -19.38 -15.75 -3.81
CA PRO A 359 -19.31 -16.93 -4.70
C PRO A 359 -20.68 -17.51 -5.07
N GLU A 360 -21.61 -17.52 -4.12
CA GLU A 360 -22.98 -18.00 -4.31
C GLU A 360 -23.97 -16.84 -4.23
N PHE A 361 -25.04 -16.92 -5.02
CA PHE A 361 -26.08 -15.91 -5.00
C PHE A 361 -26.88 -15.97 -3.71
N ALA A 362 -27.02 -14.84 -3.01
CA ALA A 362 -27.93 -14.72 -1.88
C ALA A 362 -28.63 -13.36 -1.89
N ASN A 363 -29.89 -13.37 -1.47
CA ASN A 363 -30.62 -12.12 -1.25
C ASN A 363 -30.01 -11.39 -0.05
N GLY A 364 -29.95 -10.05 -0.14
CA GLY A 364 -29.56 -9.23 0.99
C GLY A 364 -30.54 -9.42 2.14
N SER A 365 -30.02 -9.66 3.33
CA SER A 365 -30.77 -9.65 4.58
C SER A 365 -30.18 -8.57 5.49
N GLY A 366 -30.98 -7.70 6.08
CA GLY A 366 -30.46 -6.64 6.95
C GLY A 366 -31.32 -5.37 6.91
N ASN A 367 -31.16 -4.54 7.95
CA ASN A 367 -31.79 -3.23 8.00
C ASN A 367 -31.11 -2.29 6.99
N ASN A 368 -31.86 -1.34 6.43
CA ASN A 368 -31.30 -0.31 5.57
C ASN A 368 -30.17 0.42 6.31
N VAL A 369 -28.97 0.42 5.73
CA VAL A 369 -27.90 1.28 6.21
C VAL A 369 -28.23 2.69 5.73
N ASN A 370 -28.33 3.63 6.67
CA ASN A 370 -28.78 4.99 6.39
C ASN A 370 -27.75 5.82 5.61
N ASP A 371 -26.44 5.47 5.66
CA ASP A 371 -25.38 6.08 4.86
C ASP A 371 -24.34 5.06 4.35
N PHE A 372 -23.98 5.14 3.07
CA PHE A 372 -22.95 4.29 2.45
C PHE A 372 -21.54 4.55 3.02
N ALA A 373 -21.26 5.76 3.49
CA ALA A 373 -20.00 6.09 4.15
C ALA A 373 -19.83 5.28 5.45
N ASP A 374 -20.89 5.20 6.26
CA ASP A 374 -20.91 4.41 7.49
C ASP A 374 -20.67 2.92 7.21
N LEU A 375 -21.20 2.40 6.09
CA LEU A 375 -20.99 0.99 5.72
C LEU A 375 -19.51 0.65 5.53
N HIS A 376 -18.74 1.49 4.82
CA HIS A 376 -17.32 1.22 4.61
C HIS A 376 -16.57 1.22 5.94
N GLN A 377 -16.80 2.23 6.78
CA GLN A 377 -16.17 2.34 8.09
C GLN A 377 -16.50 1.13 8.97
N ILE A 378 -17.77 0.77 9.09
CA ILE A 378 -18.21 -0.37 9.91
C ILE A 378 -17.53 -1.66 9.46
N LEU A 379 -17.54 -1.93 8.15
CA LEU A 379 -16.88 -3.12 7.61
C LEU A 379 -15.37 -3.10 7.83
N HIS A 380 -14.73 -1.93 7.65
CA HIS A 380 -13.32 -1.76 7.89
C HIS A 380 -12.96 -2.07 9.34
N GLU A 381 -13.63 -1.44 10.31
CA GLU A 381 -13.35 -1.60 11.74
C GLU A 381 -13.53 -3.05 12.20
N ILE A 382 -14.54 -3.75 11.67
CA ILE A 382 -14.78 -5.17 11.97
C ILE A 382 -13.69 -6.07 11.38
N LEU A 383 -13.27 -5.79 10.15
CA LEU A 383 -12.19 -6.55 9.51
C LEU A 383 -10.83 -6.26 10.17
N ALA A 384 -10.58 -5.01 10.56
CA ALA A 384 -9.35 -4.58 11.20
C ALA A 384 -9.27 -5.00 12.68
N ASP A 385 -10.41 -5.22 13.33
CA ASP A 385 -10.54 -5.33 14.79
C ASP A 385 -9.93 -4.09 15.51
N GLU A 386 -10.14 -2.92 14.90
CA GLU A 386 -9.55 -1.64 15.31
C GLU A 386 -10.56 -0.52 15.01
N LYS A 387 -10.69 0.45 15.93
CA LYS A 387 -11.50 1.66 15.68
C LYS A 387 -10.73 2.66 14.84
N THR A 388 -11.42 3.24 13.87
CA THR A 388 -10.83 4.25 13.00
C THR A 388 -10.95 5.64 13.63
N LYS A 389 -10.04 6.54 13.26
CA LYS A 389 -10.18 7.96 13.57
C LYS A 389 -10.92 8.63 12.41
N GLU A 390 -11.89 9.49 12.74
CA GLU A 390 -12.57 10.28 11.72
C GLU A 390 -11.57 11.17 10.98
N PHE A 391 -11.57 11.04 9.65
CA PHE A 391 -10.75 11.83 8.76
C PHE A 391 -11.47 11.96 7.42
N GLN A 392 -11.48 13.17 6.86
CA GLN A 392 -12.06 13.43 5.55
C GLN A 392 -11.00 14.00 4.62
N LEU A 393 -10.94 13.45 3.40
CA LEU A 393 -10.05 13.97 2.37
C LEU A 393 -10.51 15.37 1.93
N PRO A 394 -9.58 16.31 1.69
CA PRO A 394 -9.93 17.62 1.13
C PRO A 394 -10.66 17.48 -0.21
N ILE A 395 -11.81 18.15 -0.34
CA ILE A 395 -12.61 18.16 -1.57
C ILE A 395 -12.22 19.39 -2.40
N ARG A 396 -11.79 19.17 -3.65
CA ARG A 396 -11.59 20.24 -4.63
C ARG A 396 -12.93 20.53 -5.30
N ILE A 397 -13.53 21.65 -4.91
CA ILE A 397 -14.82 22.12 -5.44
C ILE A 397 -14.63 22.55 -6.90
N HIS A 398 -15.53 22.11 -7.78
CA HIS A 398 -15.57 22.61 -9.15
C HIS A 398 -16.01 24.08 -9.13
N LYS A 399 -15.17 24.99 -9.64
CA LYS A 399 -15.59 26.38 -9.83
C LYS A 399 -16.69 26.38 -10.90
N ASN A 400 -17.92 26.71 -10.49
CA ASN A 400 -18.97 27.07 -11.42
C ASN A 400 -18.49 28.30 -12.20
N ASN A 401 -18.22 28.15 -13.49
CA ASN A 401 -18.04 29.27 -14.40
C ASN A 401 -19.40 29.84 -14.79
#